data_AF-A0A2K9NNU1-F1
#
_entry.id   AF-A0A2K9NNU1-F1
#
_cell.length_a   1.000
_cell.length_b   1.000
_cell.length_c   1.000
_cell.angle_alpha   90.00
_cell.angle_beta   90.00
_cell.angle_gamma   90.00
#
_symmetry.space_group_name_H-M   'P 1'
#
loop_
_entity.id
_entity.type
_entity.pdbx_description
1 polymer ?
#
loop_
_entity_poly.entity_id
_entity_poly.type
_entity_poly.pdbx_seq_one_letter_code
_entity_poly.pdbx_strand_id
1 'polypeptide(L)'
;MKKVLVLGLAVLSFQALADVRVGITIPGKNGGRDDLPMCLKNLDNANRRINDLQSQLISCQNSSKPGGGREVEELRRENRRLNDTVDRLNSDNRSLSESISRLNFDNNNLLDSNNRLIRENMDLRRQIDDMQAPNRSLGFFSYAGCKDYGGNVELKQIQSAEGRVPLEAETNATQKVSSTFSCLYGIKVAKTEEILTNESRNYCVAACKDYGGNVDAKTVKSGMGRNQTEAQYNAMKEVARTNSCLYGIRIQACQ
;
A
#
# COMPACT_ATOMS: atom_id res chain seq x y z
N MET A 1 72.16 18.22 -3.18
CA MET A 1 71.48 19.41 -3.76
C MET A 1 70.31 19.72 -2.82
N LYS A 2 70.13 20.85 -2.14
CA LYS A 2 70.50 22.26 -2.31
C LYS A 2 71.09 22.85 -1.00
N LYS A 3 71.69 24.02 -1.13
CA LYS A 3 72.73 24.64 -0.30
C LYS A 3 72.26 25.15 1.08
N VAL A 4 73.19 25.01 2.02
CA VAL A 4 73.39 25.78 3.25
C VAL A 4 73.87 27.20 2.90
N LEU A 5 73.37 28.25 3.56
CA LEU A 5 74.17 29.19 4.37
C LEU A 5 73.29 30.24 5.05
N VAL A 6 73.25 30.19 6.37
CA VAL A 6 72.87 31.30 7.27
C VAL A 6 74.18 31.87 7.80
N LEU A 7 74.41 33.17 7.60
CA LEU A 7 75.36 34.07 8.27
C LEU A 7 74.90 35.48 7.83
N GLY A 8 74.55 36.44 8.67
CA GLY A 8 75.02 36.73 10.03
C GLY A 8 76.03 37.89 9.94
N LEU A 9 75.68 39.04 10.54
CA LEU A 9 76.46 40.29 10.68
C LEU A 9 76.56 41.18 9.41
N ALA A 10 76.48 42.51 9.45
CA ALA A 10 76.65 43.44 10.56
C ALA A 10 75.73 44.67 10.41
N VAL A 11 75.18 45.07 11.54
CA VAL A 11 74.70 46.42 11.83
C VAL A 11 75.88 47.37 11.65
N LEU A 12 75.83 48.24 10.64
CA LEU A 12 76.57 49.49 10.62
C LEU A 12 75.54 50.61 10.50
N SER A 13 75.11 51.03 11.68
CA SER A 13 74.77 52.40 12.07
C SER A 13 74.97 53.46 10.97
N PHE A 14 73.89 53.81 10.27
CA PHE A 14 73.76 55.11 9.61
C PHE A 14 73.43 56.18 10.68
N GLN A 15 74.39 56.44 11.56
CA GLN A 15 74.39 57.55 12.52
C GLN A 15 75.72 58.29 12.35
N ALA A 16 75.95 58.83 11.16
CA ALA A 16 77.00 59.83 10.88
C ALA A 16 76.89 60.33 9.43
N LEU A 17 75.79 60.97 9.08
CA LEU A 17 75.79 62.04 8.06
C LEU A 17 74.96 63.20 8.63
N ALA A 18 75.39 63.62 9.84
CA ALA A 18 75.13 64.96 10.31
C ALA A 18 75.87 65.93 9.38
N ASP A 19 75.15 66.96 8.93
CA ASP A 19 75.71 68.17 8.33
C ASP A 19 76.81 67.99 7.27
N VAL A 20 76.41 67.66 6.05
CA VAL A 20 77.11 68.20 4.87
C VAL A 20 76.41 69.49 4.44
N ARG A 21 76.40 70.49 5.35
CA ARG A 21 76.27 71.90 4.94
C ARG A 21 77.63 72.28 4.38
N VAL A 22 77.81 72.16 3.07
CA VAL A 22 79.02 72.69 2.42
C VAL A 22 78.92 74.23 2.46
N GLY A 23 79.42 74.83 3.52
CA GLY A 23 79.67 76.26 3.59
C GLY A 23 80.82 76.61 2.67
N ILE A 24 80.52 76.90 1.40
CA ILE A 24 81.50 77.38 0.44
C ILE A 24 81.57 78.90 0.57
N THR A 25 82.61 79.41 1.22
CA THR A 25 83.03 80.82 1.13
C THR A 25 84.13 80.90 0.06
N ILE A 26 83.90 81.63 -1.04
CA ILE A 26 84.94 81.89 -2.05
C ILE A 26 85.08 83.41 -2.26
N PRO A 27 86.31 83.97 -2.19
CA PRO A 27 86.58 85.39 -2.42
C PRO A 27 86.48 85.74 -3.92
N GLY A 28 86.20 87.01 -4.19
CA GLY A 28 85.79 87.49 -5.52
C GLY A 28 86.87 87.57 -6.60
N LYS A 29 86.34 87.73 -7.83
CA LYS A 29 86.93 88.23 -9.09
C LYS A 29 87.90 87.31 -9.85
N ASN A 30 87.44 86.75 -10.98
CA ASN A 30 87.64 87.33 -12.32
C ASN A 30 87.14 86.39 -13.44
N GLY A 31 86.39 86.95 -14.40
CA GLY A 31 86.45 86.60 -15.83
C GLY A 31 85.96 85.23 -16.33
N GLY A 32 84.72 85.21 -16.86
CA GLY A 32 84.42 84.52 -18.13
C GLY A 32 84.03 83.04 -18.10
N ARG A 33 82.78 82.76 -17.70
CA ARG A 33 81.80 81.79 -18.27
C ARG A 33 80.77 81.43 -17.19
N ASP A 34 79.49 81.53 -17.53
CA ASP A 34 78.33 81.39 -16.62
C ASP A 34 78.05 79.94 -16.15
N ASP A 35 79.10 79.12 -16.01
CA ASP A 35 78.96 77.67 -15.75
C ASP A 35 78.93 77.36 -14.24
N LEU A 36 79.61 78.15 -13.41
CA LEU A 36 79.75 77.90 -11.97
C LEU A 36 78.43 78.09 -11.17
N PRO A 37 77.63 79.17 -11.38
CA PRO A 37 76.34 79.33 -10.71
C PRO A 37 75.31 78.28 -11.16
N MET A 38 75.44 77.79 -12.39
CA MET A 38 74.59 76.75 -12.95
C MET A 38 74.90 75.38 -12.34
N CYS A 39 76.18 75.05 -12.17
CA CYS A 39 76.61 73.85 -11.45
C CYS A 39 76.16 73.84 -9.98
N LEU A 40 76.21 74.98 -9.29
CA LEU A 40 75.71 75.11 -7.91
C LEU A 40 74.18 74.89 -7.81
N LYS A 41 73.40 75.45 -8.73
CA LYS A 41 71.94 75.19 -8.81
C LYS A 41 71.63 73.72 -9.11
N ASN A 42 72.42 73.09 -9.97
CA ASN A 42 72.26 71.68 -10.31
C ASN A 42 72.58 70.78 -9.11
N LEU A 43 73.60 71.14 -8.32
CA LEU A 43 73.95 70.43 -7.09
C LEU A 43 72.86 70.58 -6.01
N ASP A 44 72.31 71.78 -5.84
CA ASP A 44 71.19 72.02 -4.92
C ASP A 44 69.93 71.25 -5.31
N ASN A 45 69.61 71.20 -6.60
CA ASN A 45 68.50 70.42 -7.12
C ASN A 45 68.74 68.91 -6.93
N ALA A 46 69.96 68.42 -7.13
CA ALA A 46 70.32 67.03 -6.86
C ALA A 46 70.16 66.69 -5.37
N ASN A 47 70.61 67.56 -4.46
CA ASN A 47 70.47 67.38 -3.02
C ASN A 47 69.00 67.34 -2.57
N ARG A 48 68.14 68.21 -3.11
CA ARG A 48 66.69 68.16 -2.82
C ARG A 48 66.07 66.86 -3.29
N ARG A 49 66.47 66.39 -4.48
CA ARG A 49 65.97 65.14 -5.07
C ARG A 49 66.40 63.92 -4.27
N ILE A 50 67.62 63.93 -3.72
CA ILE A 50 68.12 62.89 -2.82
C ILE A 50 67.29 62.88 -1.52
N ASN A 51 67.01 64.04 -0.93
CA ASN A 51 66.21 64.13 0.30
C ASN A 51 64.75 63.70 0.09
N ASP A 52 64.16 64.03 -1.06
CA ASP A 52 62.82 63.57 -1.46
C ASP A 52 62.80 62.06 -1.66
N LEU A 53 63.80 61.50 -2.35
CA LEU A 53 63.92 60.06 -2.55
C LEU A 53 64.15 59.31 -1.24
N GLN A 54 64.95 59.86 -0.32
CA GLN A 54 65.13 59.30 1.02
C GLN A 54 63.83 59.34 1.83
N SER A 55 63.07 60.43 1.77
CA SER A 55 61.76 60.53 2.44
C SER A 55 60.75 59.55 1.86
N GLN A 56 60.75 59.37 0.53
CA GLN A 56 59.93 58.36 -0.15
C GLN A 56 60.36 56.94 0.22
N LEU A 57 61.67 56.67 0.35
CA LEU A 57 62.18 55.37 0.75
C LEU A 57 61.81 55.04 2.20
N ILE A 58 61.93 56.00 3.11
CA ILE A 58 61.50 55.87 4.51
C ILE A 58 59.98 55.66 4.59
N SER A 59 59.21 56.37 3.77
CA SER A 59 57.75 56.17 3.64
C SER A 59 57.40 54.78 3.11
N CYS A 60 58.13 54.26 2.12
CA CYS A 60 57.97 52.90 1.59
C CYS A 60 58.39 51.81 2.60
N GLN A 61 59.46 52.04 3.36
CA GLN A 61 59.90 51.13 4.42
C GLN A 61 58.91 51.10 5.59
N ASN A 62 58.31 52.25 5.93
CA ASN A 62 57.29 52.34 6.98
C ASN A 62 55.90 51.86 6.51
N SER A 63 55.62 51.88 5.20
CA SER A 63 54.37 51.35 4.61
C SER A 63 54.42 49.86 4.27
N SER A 64 55.59 49.23 4.42
CA SER A 64 55.76 47.77 4.43
C SER A 64 55.18 47.18 5.72
N LYS A 65 53.85 47.29 5.89
CA LYS A 65 53.10 46.75 7.03
C LYS A 65 53.25 45.22 7.08
N PRO A 66 53.52 44.62 8.26
CA PRO A 66 53.33 43.18 8.49
C PRO A 66 51.81 42.85 8.62
N GLY A 67 50.99 43.29 7.67
CA GLY A 67 49.52 43.30 7.75
C GLY A 67 48.82 42.02 7.27
N GLY A 68 49.48 41.21 6.43
CA GLY A 68 48.88 39.99 5.87
C GLY A 68 48.73 38.82 6.85
N GLY A 69 49.39 38.87 8.01
CA GLY A 69 49.36 37.75 8.97
C GLY A 69 48.02 37.57 9.71
N ARG A 70 47.29 38.65 9.99
CA ARG A 70 46.01 38.58 10.72
C ARG A 70 44.88 38.01 9.85
N GLU A 71 44.76 38.51 8.62
CA GLU A 71 43.76 38.04 7.65
C GLU A 71 44.00 36.58 7.25
N VAL A 72 45.26 36.18 7.05
CA VAL A 72 45.61 34.77 6.79
C VAL A 72 45.28 33.87 7.98
N GLU A 73 45.49 34.32 9.22
CA GLU A 73 45.13 33.54 10.40
C GLU A 73 43.61 33.44 10.60
N GLU A 74 42.86 34.50 10.26
CA GLU A 74 41.41 34.52 10.27
C GLU A 74 40.83 33.54 9.24
N LEU A 75 41.30 33.59 7.99
CA LEU A 75 40.94 32.65 6.93
C LEU A 75 41.29 31.20 7.30
N ARG A 76 42.40 30.96 8.01
CA ARG A 76 42.77 29.62 8.51
C ARG A 76 41.83 29.13 9.60
N ARG A 77 41.36 30.01 10.48
CA ARG A 77 40.35 29.65 11.50
C ARG A 77 39.00 29.35 10.86
N GLU A 78 38.62 30.15 9.87
CA GLU A 78 37.38 29.93 9.12
C GLU A 78 37.43 28.61 8.33
N ASN A 79 38.53 28.33 7.62
CA ASN A 79 38.71 27.04 6.93
C ASN A 79 38.62 25.84 7.89
N ARG A 80 39.19 25.95 9.10
CA ARG A 80 39.06 24.90 10.13
C ARG A 80 37.60 24.70 10.55
N ARG A 81 36.86 25.79 10.81
CA ARG A 81 35.43 25.71 11.15
C ARG A 81 34.58 25.12 10.02
N LEU A 82 34.88 25.46 8.77
CA LEU A 82 34.20 24.91 7.61
C LEU A 82 34.47 23.42 7.48
N ASN A 83 35.73 22.98 7.65
CA ASN A 83 36.08 21.56 7.64
C ASN A 83 35.36 20.79 8.77
N ASP A 84 35.34 21.31 9.99
CA ASP A 84 34.61 20.69 11.10
C ASP A 84 33.10 20.56 10.80
N THR A 85 32.53 21.53 10.09
CA THR A 85 31.12 21.50 9.66
C THR A 85 30.89 20.46 8.59
N VAL A 86 31.79 20.35 7.60
CA VAL A 86 31.74 19.33 6.56
C VAL A 86 31.83 17.92 7.17
N ASP A 87 32.71 17.72 8.15
CA ASP A 87 32.84 16.43 8.83
C ASP A 87 31.58 16.03 9.60
N ARG A 88 30.93 16.99 10.28
CA ARG A 88 29.63 16.77 10.93
C ARG A 88 28.55 16.40 9.93
N LEU A 89 28.42 17.17 8.84
CA LEU A 89 27.43 16.89 7.79
C LEU A 89 27.65 15.52 7.14
N ASN A 90 28.90 15.11 6.95
CA ASN A 90 29.23 13.78 6.44
C ASN A 90 28.85 12.66 7.42
N SER A 91 29.03 12.89 8.72
CA SER A 91 28.58 11.95 9.76
C SER A 91 27.06 11.82 9.78
N ASP A 92 26.34 12.95 9.74
CA ASP A 92 24.88 12.99 9.74
C ASP A 92 24.30 12.32 8.48
N ASN A 93 24.89 12.59 7.31
CA ASN A 93 24.49 11.95 6.05
C ASN A 93 24.65 10.42 6.09
N ARG A 94 25.71 9.90 6.73
CA ARG A 94 25.88 8.45 6.91
C ARG A 94 24.79 7.88 7.81
N SER A 95 24.51 8.51 8.95
CA SER A 95 23.46 8.10 9.88
C SER A 95 22.06 8.11 9.23
N LEU A 96 21.77 9.14 8.43
CA LEU A 96 20.52 9.23 7.65
C LEU A 96 20.44 8.11 6.61
N SER A 97 21.54 7.82 5.90
CA SER A 97 21.59 6.74 4.90
C SER A 97 21.33 5.37 5.52
N GLU A 98 21.89 5.11 6.71
CA GLU A 98 21.61 3.89 7.48
C GLU A 98 20.14 3.81 7.91
N SER A 99 19.57 4.93 8.37
CA SER A 99 18.16 5.00 8.78
C SER A 99 17.22 4.74 7.61
N ILE A 100 17.50 5.32 6.44
CA ILE A 100 16.74 5.06 5.20
C ILE A 100 16.82 3.58 4.81
N SER A 101 18.00 2.97 4.94
CA SER A 101 18.19 1.56 4.61
C SER A 101 17.36 0.64 5.53
N ARG A 102 17.31 0.95 6.83
CA ARG A 102 16.45 0.22 7.80
C ARG A 102 14.97 0.40 7.49
N LEU A 103 14.53 1.63 7.24
CA LEU A 103 13.13 1.90 6.90
C LEU A 103 12.70 1.18 5.61
N ASN A 104 13.56 1.12 4.60
CA ASN A 104 13.26 0.36 3.38
C ASN A 104 13.15 -1.14 3.65
N PHE A 105 14.02 -1.69 4.50
CA PHE A 105 13.92 -3.09 4.91
C PHE A 105 12.61 -3.38 5.65
N ASP A 106 12.24 -2.53 6.62
CA ASP A 106 10.99 -2.68 7.37
C ASP A 106 9.76 -2.54 6.48
N ASN A 107 9.78 -1.60 5.53
CA ASN A 107 8.68 -1.39 4.58
C ASN A 107 8.48 -2.63 3.67
N ASN A 108 9.57 -3.26 3.22
CA ASN A 108 9.48 -4.51 2.46
C ASN A 108 8.90 -5.65 3.30
N ASN A 109 9.31 -5.79 4.56
CA ASN A 109 8.74 -6.80 5.47
C ASN A 109 7.23 -6.59 5.72
N LEU A 110 6.80 -5.32 5.84
CA LEU A 110 5.39 -4.98 5.99
C LEU A 110 4.60 -5.28 4.72
N LEU A 111 5.14 -4.99 3.54
CA LEU A 111 4.53 -5.34 2.26
C LEU A 111 4.35 -6.85 2.12
N ASP A 112 5.36 -7.65 2.46
CA ASP A 112 5.28 -9.11 2.43
C ASP A 112 4.23 -9.65 3.41
N SER A 113 4.20 -9.10 4.62
CA SER A 113 3.19 -9.45 5.63
C SER A 113 1.78 -9.10 5.17
N ASN A 114 1.58 -7.94 4.57
CA ASN A 114 0.29 -7.51 4.03
C ASN A 114 -0.17 -8.43 2.88
N ASN A 115 0.74 -8.78 1.96
CA ASN A 115 0.46 -9.72 0.87
C ASN A 115 0.11 -11.13 1.38
N ARG A 116 0.67 -11.55 2.52
CA ARG A 116 0.27 -12.80 3.17
C ARG A 116 -1.14 -12.70 3.74
N LEU A 117 -1.45 -11.64 4.49
CA LEU A 117 -2.78 -11.41 5.06
C LEU A 117 -3.88 -11.31 4.01
N ILE A 118 -3.60 -10.66 2.87
CA ILE A 118 -4.55 -10.58 1.74
C ILE A 118 -4.91 -11.98 1.23
N ARG A 119 -3.91 -12.87 1.08
CA ARG A 119 -4.14 -14.27 0.66
C ARG A 119 -4.96 -15.05 1.68
N GLU A 120 -4.60 -14.95 2.96
CA GLU A 120 -5.35 -15.59 4.05
C GLU A 120 -6.80 -15.09 4.10
N ASN A 121 -7.05 -13.79 3.90
CA ASN A 121 -8.39 -13.24 3.87
C ASN A 121 -9.22 -13.77 2.69
N MET A 122 -8.60 -13.93 1.52
CA MET A 122 -9.26 -14.53 0.35
C MET A 122 -9.64 -16.00 0.61
N ASP A 123 -8.76 -16.77 1.23
CA ASP A 123 -9.05 -18.18 1.54
C ASP A 123 -10.13 -18.33 2.62
N LEU A 124 -10.12 -17.48 3.65
CA LEU A 124 -11.18 -17.43 4.64
C LEU A 124 -12.53 -17.04 4.02
N ARG A 125 -12.55 -16.09 3.07
CA ARG A 125 -13.77 -15.73 2.33
C ARG A 125 -14.31 -16.91 1.52
N ARG A 126 -13.44 -17.66 0.83
CA ARG A 126 -13.86 -18.89 0.13
C ARG A 126 -14.44 -19.93 1.09
N GLN A 127 -13.79 -20.15 2.22
CA GLN A 127 -14.31 -21.06 3.25
C GLN A 127 -15.67 -20.60 3.77
N ILE A 128 -15.87 -19.30 3.97
CA ILE A 128 -17.17 -18.74 4.36
C ILE A 128 -18.21 -18.99 3.26
N ASP A 129 -17.88 -18.75 1.99
CA ASP A 129 -18.79 -19.01 0.87
C ASP A 129 -19.17 -20.51 0.79
N ASP A 130 -18.19 -21.40 0.98
CA ASP A 130 -18.41 -22.86 1.02
C ASP A 130 -19.27 -23.27 2.24
N MET A 131 -19.08 -22.62 3.39
CA MET A 131 -19.87 -22.84 4.62
C MET A 131 -21.26 -22.19 4.57
N GLN A 132 -21.48 -21.18 3.73
CA GLN A 132 -22.79 -20.53 3.51
C GLN A 132 -23.58 -21.16 2.35
N ALA A 133 -22.92 -21.91 1.47
CA ALA A 133 -23.56 -22.75 0.47
C ALA A 133 -24.57 -23.81 1.01
N PRO A 134 -24.53 -24.32 2.26
CA PRO A 134 -25.35 -25.47 2.65
C PRO A 134 -26.85 -25.29 2.76
N ASN A 135 -27.44 -24.13 2.55
CA ASN A 135 -28.91 -23.98 2.61
C ASN A 135 -29.43 -22.96 1.60
N ARG A 136 -28.97 -23.01 0.35
CA ARG A 136 -29.65 -22.26 -0.70
C ARG A 136 -30.95 -22.98 -1.06
N SER A 137 -32.07 -22.30 -0.82
CA SER A 137 -33.38 -22.65 -1.37
C SER A 137 -33.30 -22.69 -2.89
N LEU A 138 -33.65 -23.83 -3.48
CA LEU A 138 -33.83 -23.99 -4.93
C LEU A 138 -35.26 -23.63 -5.37
N GLY A 139 -36.17 -23.42 -4.41
CA GLY A 139 -37.59 -23.21 -4.62
C GLY A 139 -38.42 -24.10 -3.71
N PHE A 140 -39.69 -24.25 -4.04
CA PHE A 140 -40.67 -25.02 -3.29
C PHE A 140 -41.27 -26.10 -4.18
N PHE A 141 -41.45 -27.29 -3.61
CA PHE A 141 -42.20 -28.37 -4.22
C PHE A 141 -43.58 -28.44 -3.57
N SER A 142 -44.63 -28.50 -4.37
CA SER A 142 -46.00 -28.70 -3.88
C SER A 142 -46.69 -29.79 -4.68
N TYR A 143 -47.59 -30.52 -4.01
CA TYR A 143 -48.54 -31.37 -4.71
C TYR A 143 -49.97 -31.14 -4.21
N ALA A 144 -50.90 -31.23 -5.16
CA ALA A 144 -52.32 -31.03 -4.96
C ALA A 144 -53.08 -32.19 -5.61
N GLY A 145 -54.35 -32.35 -5.24
CA GLY A 145 -55.24 -33.28 -5.94
C GLY A 145 -56.71 -32.93 -5.76
N CYS A 146 -57.56 -33.67 -6.47
CA CYS A 146 -59.01 -33.52 -6.32
C CYS A 146 -59.45 -33.90 -4.90
N LYS A 147 -60.46 -33.19 -4.39
CA LYS A 147 -61.08 -33.54 -3.11
C LYS A 147 -62.04 -34.72 -3.30
N ASP A 148 -62.02 -35.64 -2.35
CA ASP A 148 -63.08 -36.61 -2.16
C ASP A 148 -64.28 -35.99 -1.43
N TYR A 149 -65.35 -36.77 -1.25
CA TYR A 149 -66.56 -36.34 -0.52
C TYR A 149 -66.27 -35.90 0.93
N GLY A 150 -65.20 -36.42 1.55
CA GLY A 150 -64.76 -36.05 2.90
C GLY A 150 -63.83 -34.83 2.94
N GLY A 151 -63.54 -34.19 1.81
CA GLY A 151 -62.62 -33.05 1.72
C GLY A 151 -61.13 -33.42 1.82
N ASN A 152 -60.80 -34.70 1.69
CA ASN A 152 -59.42 -35.19 1.65
C ASN A 152 -58.91 -35.25 0.20
N VAL A 153 -57.60 -35.24 0.03
CA VAL A 153 -56.99 -35.33 -1.29
C VAL A 153 -57.07 -36.76 -1.80
N GLU A 154 -57.69 -36.96 -2.96
CA GLU A 154 -57.73 -38.25 -3.64
C GLU A 154 -56.37 -38.53 -4.29
N LEU A 155 -55.64 -39.49 -3.72
CA LEU A 155 -54.25 -39.80 -4.09
C LEU A 155 -54.08 -40.34 -5.52
N LYS A 156 -55.17 -40.75 -6.18
CA LYS A 156 -55.16 -41.15 -7.60
C LYS A 156 -55.19 -39.95 -8.55
N GLN A 157 -55.64 -38.80 -8.07
CA GLN A 157 -55.85 -37.58 -8.85
C GLN A 157 -54.93 -36.45 -8.34
N ILE A 158 -53.68 -36.80 -8.03
CA ILE A 158 -52.66 -35.84 -7.58
C ILE A 158 -51.76 -35.41 -8.73
N GLN A 159 -51.33 -34.15 -8.69
CA GLN A 159 -50.27 -33.59 -9.52
C GLN A 159 -49.32 -32.76 -8.67
N SER A 160 -48.06 -32.68 -9.10
CA SER A 160 -47.04 -31.86 -8.47
C SER A 160 -46.47 -30.79 -9.40
N ALA A 161 -46.01 -29.70 -8.79
CA ALA A 161 -45.29 -28.64 -9.47
C ALA A 161 -44.29 -27.96 -8.52
N GLU A 162 -43.38 -27.20 -9.11
CA GLU A 162 -42.38 -26.39 -8.41
C GLU A 162 -42.68 -24.89 -8.61
N GLY A 163 -42.17 -24.07 -7.70
CA GLY A 163 -42.23 -22.62 -7.78
C GLY A 163 -41.09 -21.97 -7.01
N ARG A 164 -40.79 -20.69 -7.27
CA ARG A 164 -39.73 -19.97 -6.55
C ARG A 164 -40.15 -19.59 -5.13
N VAL A 165 -41.46 -19.44 -4.91
CA VAL A 165 -42.08 -19.17 -3.60
C VAL A 165 -43.21 -20.18 -3.33
N PRO A 166 -43.64 -20.37 -2.07
CA PRO A 166 -44.64 -21.40 -1.72
C PRO A 166 -45.94 -21.25 -2.50
N LEU A 167 -46.47 -20.02 -2.56
CA LEU A 167 -47.74 -19.73 -3.23
C LEU A 167 -47.69 -20.03 -4.74
N GLU A 168 -46.53 -19.82 -5.37
CA GLU A 168 -46.33 -20.13 -6.80
C GLU A 168 -46.35 -21.64 -7.03
N ALA A 169 -45.65 -22.41 -6.19
CA ALA A 169 -45.64 -23.87 -6.27
C ALA A 169 -47.06 -24.45 -6.09
N GLU A 170 -47.83 -23.92 -5.14
CA GLU A 170 -49.22 -24.31 -4.88
C GLU A 170 -50.15 -23.98 -6.04
N THR A 171 -50.00 -22.78 -6.61
CA THR A 171 -50.78 -22.33 -7.77
C THR A 171 -50.49 -23.23 -8.97
N ASN A 172 -49.21 -23.49 -9.26
CA ASN A 172 -48.79 -24.35 -10.35
C ASN A 172 -49.29 -25.79 -10.18
N ALA A 173 -49.23 -26.34 -8.95
CA ALA A 173 -49.71 -27.68 -8.66
C ALA A 173 -51.24 -27.78 -8.87
N THR A 174 -51.98 -26.78 -8.38
CA THR A 174 -53.44 -26.69 -8.54
C THR A 174 -53.85 -26.56 -10.00
N GLN A 175 -53.18 -25.70 -10.77
CA GLN A 175 -53.41 -25.56 -12.22
C GLN A 175 -53.15 -26.87 -12.97
N LYS A 176 -52.12 -27.62 -12.56
CA LYS A 176 -51.83 -28.91 -13.18
C LYS A 176 -52.92 -29.95 -12.88
N VAL A 177 -53.44 -29.98 -11.65
CA VAL A 177 -54.61 -30.80 -11.32
C VAL A 177 -55.82 -30.41 -12.17
N SER A 178 -56.17 -29.12 -12.22
CA SER A 178 -57.36 -28.66 -12.97
C SER A 178 -57.26 -28.91 -14.48
N SER A 179 -56.05 -28.86 -15.04
CA SER A 179 -55.80 -29.18 -16.45
C SER A 179 -55.85 -30.68 -16.77
N THR A 180 -55.63 -31.55 -15.78
CA THR A 180 -55.57 -33.01 -15.97
C THR A 180 -56.87 -33.70 -15.56
N PHE A 181 -57.55 -33.19 -14.53
CA PHE A 181 -58.69 -33.85 -13.89
C PHE A 181 -59.86 -32.88 -13.71
N SER A 182 -61.08 -33.39 -13.88
CA SER A 182 -62.31 -32.68 -13.52
C SER A 182 -62.70 -33.01 -12.07
N CYS A 183 -62.25 -32.18 -11.13
CA CYS A 183 -62.51 -32.40 -9.70
C CYS A 183 -63.91 -31.96 -9.30
N LEU A 184 -64.81 -32.91 -9.02
CA LEU A 184 -66.21 -32.64 -8.67
C LEU A 184 -66.37 -31.82 -7.37
N TYR A 185 -65.52 -32.08 -6.38
CA TYR A 185 -65.55 -31.42 -5.06
C TYR A 185 -64.46 -30.34 -4.91
N GLY A 186 -63.83 -29.94 -6.01
CA GLY A 186 -62.75 -28.95 -6.04
C GLY A 186 -61.37 -29.56 -5.78
N ILE A 187 -60.35 -28.69 -5.72
CA ILE A 187 -58.93 -29.06 -5.60
C ILE A 187 -58.42 -28.66 -4.21
N LYS A 188 -57.50 -29.46 -3.66
CA LYS A 188 -56.81 -29.16 -2.40
C LYS A 188 -55.31 -29.39 -2.54
N VAL A 189 -54.53 -28.42 -2.09
CA VAL A 189 -53.09 -28.59 -1.85
C VAL A 189 -52.91 -29.52 -0.67
N ALA A 190 -52.13 -30.58 -0.86
CA ALA A 190 -51.88 -31.56 0.18
C ALA A 190 -50.73 -31.13 1.09
N LYS A 191 -49.59 -30.77 0.48
CA LYS A 191 -48.37 -30.36 1.20
C LYS A 191 -47.47 -29.55 0.27
N THR A 192 -46.78 -28.58 0.86
CA THR A 192 -45.77 -27.73 0.21
C THR A 192 -44.53 -27.71 1.09
N GLU A 193 -43.35 -27.86 0.51
CA GLU A 193 -42.09 -27.89 1.25
C GLU A 193 -40.96 -27.28 0.42
N GLU A 194 -40.01 -26.65 1.11
CA GLU A 194 -38.84 -26.05 0.51
C GLU A 194 -37.88 -27.12 -0.04
N ILE A 195 -37.18 -26.79 -1.12
CA ILE A 195 -36.16 -27.64 -1.72
C ILE A 195 -34.81 -27.02 -1.38
N LEU A 196 -34.01 -27.71 -0.58
CA LEU A 196 -32.68 -27.24 -0.20
C LEU A 196 -31.61 -27.90 -1.06
N THR A 197 -30.57 -27.14 -1.38
CA THR A 197 -29.42 -27.59 -2.21
C THR A 197 -28.62 -28.74 -1.61
N ASN A 198 -28.60 -28.86 -0.28
CA ASN A 198 -27.66 -29.72 0.45
C ASN A 198 -28.34 -30.75 1.37
N GLU A 199 -29.65 -30.96 1.23
CA GLU A 199 -30.30 -32.09 1.89
C GLU A 199 -29.98 -33.41 1.18
N SER A 200 -29.65 -34.43 1.97
CA SER A 200 -29.62 -35.81 1.48
C SER A 200 -30.97 -36.18 0.88
N ARG A 201 -30.97 -36.95 -0.22
CA ARG A 201 -32.22 -37.40 -0.85
C ARG A 201 -33.11 -38.06 0.19
N ASN A 202 -34.32 -37.54 0.32
CA ASN A 202 -35.33 -38.10 1.20
C ASN A 202 -35.91 -39.36 0.54
N TYR A 203 -36.19 -40.37 1.34
CA TYR A 203 -36.72 -41.64 0.90
C TYR A 203 -38.01 -41.95 1.65
N CYS A 204 -39.10 -42.15 0.92
CA CYS A 204 -40.38 -42.52 1.49
C CYS A 204 -40.90 -43.83 0.92
N VAL A 205 -41.67 -44.55 1.73
CA VAL A 205 -42.31 -45.81 1.39
C VAL A 205 -43.82 -45.64 1.51
N ALA A 206 -44.57 -46.12 0.53
CA ALA A 206 -46.01 -46.09 0.48
C ALA A 206 -46.58 -47.44 0.07
N ALA A 207 -47.83 -47.73 0.44
CA ALA A 207 -48.57 -48.90 -0.06
C ALA A 207 -50.09 -48.65 -0.08
N CYS A 208 -50.84 -49.54 -0.73
CA CYS A 208 -52.29 -49.57 -0.66
C CYS A 208 -52.76 -49.87 0.76
N LYS A 209 -53.91 -49.31 1.12
CA LYS A 209 -54.66 -49.67 2.32
C LYS A 209 -55.59 -50.85 2.04
N ASP A 210 -55.78 -51.71 3.02
CA ASP A 210 -56.89 -52.66 3.07
C ASP A 210 -58.17 -51.99 3.60
N TYR A 211 -59.27 -52.75 3.70
CA TYR A 211 -60.53 -52.27 4.24
C TYR A 211 -60.43 -51.79 5.70
N GLY A 212 -59.49 -52.34 6.48
CA GLY A 212 -59.22 -51.94 7.86
C GLY A 212 -58.30 -50.73 8.00
N GLY A 213 -57.80 -50.17 6.89
CA GLY A 213 -56.85 -49.06 6.89
C GLY A 213 -55.41 -49.47 7.16
N ASN A 214 -55.12 -50.77 7.22
CA ASN A 214 -53.77 -51.30 7.36
C ASN A 214 -53.06 -51.33 6.01
N VAL A 215 -51.73 -51.28 6.06
CA VAL A 215 -50.89 -51.26 4.86
C VAL A 215 -50.77 -52.68 4.31
N ASP A 216 -51.10 -52.88 3.03
CA ASP A 216 -50.83 -54.14 2.35
C ASP A 216 -49.36 -54.18 1.91
N ALA A 217 -48.56 -54.98 2.63
CA ALA A 217 -47.13 -55.17 2.38
C ALA A 217 -46.81 -55.60 0.94
N LYS A 218 -47.74 -56.25 0.22
CA LYS A 218 -47.53 -56.68 -1.17
C LYS A 218 -47.50 -55.53 -2.17
N THR A 219 -48.10 -54.39 -1.80
CA THR A 219 -48.25 -53.23 -2.68
C THR A 219 -47.22 -52.14 -2.42
N VAL A 220 -46.24 -52.42 -1.54
CA VAL A 220 -45.25 -51.46 -1.09
C VAL A 220 -44.37 -51.00 -2.25
N LYS A 221 -44.25 -49.67 -2.39
CA LYS A 221 -43.31 -49.00 -3.30
C LYS A 221 -42.62 -47.87 -2.56
N SER A 222 -41.46 -47.50 -3.08
CA SER A 222 -40.68 -46.40 -2.55
C SER A 222 -40.49 -45.30 -3.57
N GLY A 223 -40.34 -44.08 -3.08
CA GLY A 223 -39.98 -42.91 -3.87
C GLY A 223 -38.85 -42.14 -3.20
N MET A 224 -37.92 -41.66 -4.01
CA MET A 224 -36.91 -40.70 -3.59
C MET A 224 -37.33 -39.30 -4.01
N GLY A 225 -36.96 -38.29 -3.23
CA GLY A 225 -37.18 -36.88 -3.55
C GLY A 225 -36.07 -36.00 -2.99
N ARG A 226 -36.00 -34.75 -3.47
CA ARG A 226 -35.07 -33.74 -2.94
C ARG A 226 -35.49 -33.28 -1.54
N ASN A 227 -36.79 -33.31 -1.25
CA ASN A 227 -37.35 -33.12 0.08
C ASN A 227 -38.34 -34.24 0.43
N GLN A 228 -38.83 -34.26 1.67
CA GLN A 228 -39.75 -35.30 2.15
C GLN A 228 -41.07 -35.32 1.35
N THR A 229 -41.60 -34.15 1.02
CA THR A 229 -42.86 -33.98 0.25
C THR A 229 -42.76 -34.58 -1.15
N GLU A 230 -41.67 -34.35 -1.88
CA GLU A 230 -41.41 -34.94 -3.19
C GLU A 230 -41.23 -36.46 -3.09
N ALA A 231 -40.53 -36.94 -2.06
CA ALA A 231 -40.36 -38.37 -1.83
C ALA A 231 -41.69 -39.09 -1.56
N GLN A 232 -42.57 -38.48 -0.75
CA GLN A 232 -43.93 -38.98 -0.49
C GLN A 232 -44.74 -39.04 -1.79
N TYR A 233 -44.75 -37.97 -2.57
CA TYR A 233 -45.44 -37.91 -3.85
C TYR A 233 -44.97 -39.02 -4.80
N ASN A 234 -43.65 -39.18 -4.96
CA ASN A 234 -43.08 -40.20 -5.83
C ASN A 234 -43.42 -41.62 -5.35
N ALA A 235 -43.39 -41.87 -4.04
CA ALA A 235 -43.78 -43.17 -3.48
C ALA A 235 -45.26 -43.49 -3.78
N MET A 236 -46.16 -42.54 -3.54
CA MET A 236 -47.59 -42.71 -3.83
C MET A 236 -47.86 -42.91 -5.31
N LYS A 237 -47.17 -42.15 -6.18
CA LYS A 237 -47.30 -42.26 -7.63
C LYS A 237 -46.89 -43.65 -8.13
N GLU A 238 -45.81 -44.23 -7.61
CA GLU A 238 -45.38 -45.58 -7.98
C GLU A 238 -46.36 -46.67 -7.49
N VAL A 239 -46.92 -46.51 -6.28
CA VAL A 239 -47.99 -47.41 -5.81
C VAL A 239 -49.19 -47.32 -6.75
N ALA A 240 -49.67 -46.11 -7.05
CA ALA A 240 -50.84 -45.88 -7.90
C ALA A 240 -50.66 -46.38 -9.34
N ARG A 241 -49.42 -46.32 -9.87
CA ARG A 241 -49.09 -46.80 -11.21
C ARG A 241 -49.15 -48.32 -11.33
N THR A 242 -48.80 -49.03 -10.27
CA THR A 242 -48.62 -50.49 -10.30
C THR A 242 -49.75 -51.26 -9.64
N ASN A 243 -50.57 -50.60 -8.82
CA ASN A 243 -51.64 -51.22 -8.05
C ASN A 243 -52.92 -50.40 -8.10
N SER A 244 -54.05 -51.10 -8.23
CA SER A 244 -55.38 -50.52 -8.06
C SER A 244 -55.76 -50.50 -6.58
N CYS A 245 -55.32 -49.48 -5.84
CA CYS A 245 -55.68 -49.35 -4.43
C CYS A 245 -57.16 -48.93 -4.27
N LEU A 246 -58.04 -49.86 -3.92
CA LEU A 246 -59.47 -49.60 -3.72
C LEU A 246 -59.73 -48.69 -2.51
N TYR A 247 -59.00 -48.91 -1.41
CA TYR A 247 -59.19 -48.17 -0.15
C TYR A 247 -58.16 -47.04 0.07
N GLY A 248 -57.47 -46.64 -1.00
CA GLY A 248 -56.49 -45.55 -0.98
C GLY A 248 -55.05 -45.98 -0.68
N ILE A 249 -54.15 -45.02 -0.59
CA ILE A 249 -52.70 -45.20 -0.38
C ILE A 249 -52.31 -44.59 0.97
N ARG A 250 -51.30 -45.16 1.63
CA ARG A 250 -50.72 -44.65 2.88
C ARG A 250 -49.21 -44.55 2.76
N ILE A 251 -48.63 -43.44 3.22
CA ILE A 251 -47.19 -43.35 3.52
C ILE A 251 -46.93 -44.14 4.80
N GLN A 252 -46.02 -45.12 4.73
CA GLN A 252 -45.64 -45.96 5.86
C GLN A 252 -44.50 -45.35 6.66
N ALA A 253 -43.44 -44.89 5.98
CA ALA A 253 -42.27 -44.29 6.60
C ALA A 253 -41.57 -43.34 5.62
N CYS A 254 -40.85 -42.36 6.17
CA CYS A 254 -39.94 -41.49 5.44
C CYS A 254 -38.63 -41.37 6.23
N GLN A 255 -37.51 -41.32 5.52
CA GLN A 255 -36.15 -41.14 6.03
C GLN A 255 -35.44 -40.04 5.25
#